data_AF-H2YTN0-F1
#
_entry.id   AF-H2YTN0-F1
#
_cell.length_a   1.000
_cell.length_b   1.000
_cell.length_c   1.000
_cell.angle_alpha   90.00
_cell.angle_beta   90.00
_cell.angle_gamma   90.00
#
_symmetry.space_group_name_H-M   'P 1'
#
loop_
_entity.id
_entity.type
_entity.pdbx_description
1 polymer ?
#
loop_
_entity_poly.entity_id
_entity_poly.type
_entity_poly.pdbx_seq_one_letter_code
_entity_poly.pdbx_strand_id
1 'polypeptide(L)'
;RCVPVKVEQIESGEPGLLRVTSKSTENGEEITGEYNTVILAIGRDSVTRTIGLDKVNVALAKNGKVPTTDDDRTNIENIYCIGDNAEGRPELTPVAIQAGRLLSERLYGGSDVKCDYEGVPTTVFTPLEYSCCGLSEEAAVAKYGEDNLEIYHSNMWPLEWTVPGHDSNTCYLKVITNLLDNEKVVGIHYLGPNAGEVMQGFAVAMKCGMTKEHLNTTIGIHPTAAETFTLLNTTKRSGGDIAQTGC
;
A
#
# COMPACT_ATOMS: atom_id res chain seq x y z
N ARG A 1 5.94 -17.88 13.86
CA ARG A 1 6.64 -17.50 12.58
C ARG A 1 7.98 -18.23 12.55
N CYS A 2 8.56 -18.55 11.38
CA CYS A 2 9.89 -19.17 11.29
C CYS A 2 10.90 -18.22 10.66
N VAL A 3 12.12 -18.16 11.20
CA VAL A 3 13.22 -17.32 10.69
C VAL A 3 14.35 -18.23 10.21
N PRO A 4 14.84 -18.09 8.96
CA PRO A 4 15.99 -18.85 8.49
C PRO A 4 17.23 -18.47 9.30
N VAL A 5 17.91 -19.46 9.88
CA VAL A 5 19.14 -19.29 10.69
C VAL A 5 20.38 -19.78 9.96
N LYS A 6 20.21 -20.66 8.96
CA LYS A 6 21.30 -21.24 8.19
C LYS A 6 20.83 -21.61 6.78
N VAL A 7 21.67 -21.36 5.78
CA VAL A 7 21.50 -21.82 4.40
C VAL A 7 22.77 -22.54 3.99
N GLU A 8 22.65 -23.79 3.56
CA GLU A 8 23.76 -24.66 3.20
C GLU A 8 23.61 -25.14 1.76
N GLN A 9 24.69 -25.14 0.99
CA GLN A 9 24.70 -25.75 -0.33
C GLN A 9 24.91 -27.26 -0.18
N ILE A 10 23.95 -28.05 -0.66
CA ILE A 10 24.02 -29.51 -0.67
C ILE A 10 24.56 -30.02 -2.00
N GLU A 11 24.08 -29.44 -3.11
CA GLU A 11 24.51 -29.76 -4.47
C GLU A 11 24.65 -28.49 -5.31
N SER A 12 25.73 -28.39 -6.09
CA SER A 12 25.92 -27.33 -7.08
C SER A 12 25.17 -27.65 -8.37
N GLY A 13 24.50 -26.67 -8.98
CA GLY A 13 23.79 -26.86 -10.26
C GLY A 13 22.98 -25.64 -10.69
N GLU A 14 22.26 -25.77 -11.80
CA GLU A 14 21.37 -24.75 -12.37
C GLU A 14 19.96 -25.35 -12.66
N PRO A 15 19.09 -25.49 -11.64
CA PRO A 15 19.34 -25.07 -10.26
C PRO A 15 20.03 -26.15 -9.42
N GLY A 16 20.81 -25.70 -8.43
CA GLY A 16 21.42 -26.57 -7.43
C GLY A 16 20.43 -26.98 -6.34
N LEU A 17 20.96 -27.48 -5.22
CA LEU A 17 20.17 -27.86 -4.04
C LEU A 17 20.72 -27.16 -2.80
N LEU A 18 19.85 -26.45 -2.09
CA LEU A 18 20.12 -25.72 -0.87
C LEU A 18 19.30 -26.30 0.28
N ARG A 19 19.90 -26.47 1.46
CA ARG A 19 19.20 -26.79 2.70
C ARG A 19 19.07 -25.54 3.55
N VAL A 20 17.85 -25.24 3.98
CA VAL A 20 17.56 -24.12 4.87
C VAL A 20 17.13 -24.67 6.22
N THR A 21 17.82 -24.26 7.28
CA THR A 21 17.38 -24.48 8.65
C THR A 21 16.75 -23.18 9.16
N SER A 22 15.52 -23.29 9.63
CA SER A 22 14.75 -22.18 10.20
C SER A 22 14.39 -22.47 11.65
N LYS A 23 14.31 -21.42 12.46
CA LYS A 23 13.90 -21.50 13.86
C LYS A 23 12.57 -20.80 14.07
N SER A 24 11.65 -21.46 14.74
CA SER A 24 10.37 -20.86 15.15
C SER A 24 10.62 -19.76 16.19
N THR A 25 9.97 -18.62 15.99
CA THR A 25 10.00 -17.48 16.91
C THR A 25 9.12 -17.69 18.14
N GLU A 26 8.27 -18.71 18.15
CA GLU A 26 7.30 -18.95 19.23
C GLU A 26 7.82 -19.98 20.24
N ASN A 27 8.38 -21.09 19.76
CA ASN A 27 8.82 -22.20 20.60
C ASN A 27 10.30 -22.58 20.40
N GLY A 28 11.00 -21.92 19.49
CA GLY A 28 12.42 -22.21 19.21
C GLY A 28 12.68 -23.51 18.45
N GLU A 29 11.62 -24.20 18.01
CA GLU A 29 11.72 -25.43 17.23
C GLU A 29 12.42 -25.19 15.89
N GLU A 30 13.27 -26.15 15.49
CA GLU A 30 14.00 -26.08 14.22
C GLU A 30 13.30 -26.90 13.14
N ILE A 31 13.14 -26.29 11.97
CA ILE A 31 12.57 -26.90 10.79
C ILE A 31 13.61 -26.81 9.68
N THR A 32 13.83 -27.91 8.97
CA THR A 32 14.75 -27.96 7.85
C THR A 32 14.00 -28.31 6.57
N GLY A 33 14.32 -27.63 5.48
CA GLY A 33 13.80 -27.91 4.15
C GLY A 33 14.88 -27.81 3.09
N GLU A 34 14.73 -28.57 2.00
CA GLU A 34 15.61 -28.52 0.84
C GLU A 34 14.90 -27.85 -0.34
N TYR A 35 15.60 -26.95 -1.01
CA TYR A 35 15.05 -26.07 -2.03
C TYR A 35 16.07 -25.88 -3.16
N ASN A 36 15.58 -25.67 -4.38
CA ASN A 36 16.45 -25.30 -5.49
C ASN A 36 16.90 -23.84 -5.43
N THR A 37 16.07 -22.96 -4.88
CA THR A 37 16.33 -21.52 -4.81
C THR A 37 15.73 -20.96 -3.53
N VAL A 38 16.45 -20.03 -2.91
CA VAL A 38 16.02 -19.32 -1.69
C VAL A 38 15.99 -17.83 -2.01
N ILE A 39 14.81 -17.22 -1.96
CA ILE A 39 14.62 -15.79 -2.21
C ILE A 39 14.59 -15.04 -0.88
N LEU A 40 15.53 -14.11 -0.67
CA LEU A 40 15.61 -13.26 0.52
C LEU A 40 15.03 -11.87 0.22
N ALA A 41 13.72 -11.71 0.42
CA ALA A 41 13.01 -10.43 0.26
C ALA A 41 12.63 -9.85 1.63
N ILE A 42 13.63 -9.55 2.47
CA ILE A 42 13.45 -9.26 3.92
C ILE A 42 13.61 -7.78 4.31
N GLY A 43 13.54 -6.89 3.33
CA GLY A 43 13.77 -5.46 3.50
C GLY A 43 14.83 -4.92 2.56
N ARG A 44 15.05 -3.61 2.62
CA ARG A 44 16.01 -2.86 1.80
C ARG A 44 16.72 -1.83 2.67
N ASP A 45 18.00 -1.61 2.40
CA ASP A 45 18.80 -0.58 3.05
C ASP A 45 18.96 0.64 2.15
N SER A 46 19.01 1.83 2.76
CA SER A 46 19.23 3.09 2.04
C SER A 46 20.72 3.27 1.70
N VAL A 47 21.01 3.71 0.47
CA VAL A 47 22.40 3.89 0.00
C VAL A 47 22.92 5.28 0.39
N THR A 48 23.08 5.51 1.68
CA THR A 48 23.42 6.84 2.25
C THR A 48 24.76 6.85 2.98
N ARG A 49 25.32 5.68 3.32
CA ARG A 49 26.54 5.55 4.14
C ARG A 49 27.84 5.62 3.35
N THR A 50 27.81 5.41 2.04
CA THR A 50 29.00 5.26 1.19
C THR A 50 29.20 6.40 0.18
N ILE A 51 28.41 7.47 0.30
CA ILE A 51 28.41 8.60 -0.65
C ILE A 51 29.00 9.90 -0.05
N GLY A 52 29.62 9.82 1.12
CA GLY A 52 30.35 10.94 1.74
C GLY A 52 29.48 12.02 2.40
N LEU A 53 28.25 11.67 2.82
CA LEU A 53 27.32 12.61 3.49
C LEU A 53 27.91 13.20 4.78
N ASP A 54 28.75 12.44 5.48
CA ASP A 54 29.49 12.86 6.66
C ASP A 54 30.43 14.04 6.37
N LYS A 55 31.06 14.07 5.19
CA LYS A 55 31.99 15.12 4.78
C LYS A 55 31.31 16.45 4.49
N VAL A 56 30.02 16.41 4.18
CA VAL A 56 29.17 17.59 3.92
C VAL A 56 28.15 17.84 5.03
N ASN A 57 28.25 17.11 6.15
CA ASN A 57 27.41 17.24 7.33
C ASN A 57 25.89 17.06 7.08
N VAL A 58 25.50 16.23 6.12
CA VAL A 58 24.09 15.84 5.95
C VAL A 58 23.72 14.83 7.03
N ALA A 59 22.66 15.15 7.79
CA ALA A 59 22.17 14.31 8.87
C ALA A 59 21.49 13.05 8.36
N LEU A 60 21.66 11.95 9.09
CA LEU A 60 20.98 10.67 8.85
C LEU A 60 20.15 10.26 10.06
N ALA A 61 18.98 9.71 9.81
CA ALA A 61 18.15 9.06 10.81
C ALA A 61 18.75 7.70 11.22
N LYS A 62 18.23 7.12 12.32
CA LYS A 62 18.71 5.84 12.86
C LYS A 62 18.59 4.69 11.84
N ASN A 63 17.56 4.72 11.00
CA ASN A 63 17.31 3.75 9.93
C ASN A 63 18.15 4.00 8.66
N GLY A 64 19.03 5.01 8.66
CA GLY A 64 19.87 5.36 7.51
C GLY A 64 19.17 6.21 6.44
N LYS A 65 17.90 6.59 6.63
CA LYS A 65 17.21 7.55 5.76
C LYS A 65 17.70 8.98 6.03
N VAL A 66 17.45 9.87 5.08
CA VAL A 66 17.75 11.30 5.18
C VAL A 66 16.49 12.06 5.63
N PRO A 67 16.48 12.71 6.80
CA PRO A 67 15.40 13.60 7.19
C PRO A 67 15.30 14.78 6.23
N THR A 68 14.07 15.13 5.83
CA THR A 68 13.83 16.23 4.89
C THR A 68 12.67 17.11 5.36
N THR A 69 12.69 18.38 4.94
CA THR A 69 11.53 19.26 5.00
C THR A 69 10.49 18.90 3.94
N ASP A 70 9.32 19.57 3.94
CA ASP A 70 8.25 19.32 2.95
C ASP A 70 8.59 19.77 1.52
N ASP A 71 9.65 20.55 1.33
CA ASP A 71 10.20 20.91 0.02
C ASP A 71 11.40 20.03 -0.37
N ASP A 72 11.56 18.86 0.26
CA ASP A 72 12.56 17.82 -0.04
C ASP A 72 14.02 18.22 0.31
N ARG A 73 14.20 19.29 1.10
CA ARG A 73 15.52 19.80 1.50
C ARG A 73 16.05 19.06 2.71
N THR A 74 17.36 18.80 2.72
CA THR A 74 18.05 18.27 3.90
C THR A 74 18.34 19.39 4.92
N ASN A 75 19.10 19.09 5.97
CA ASN A 75 19.62 20.10 6.89
C ASN A 75 20.68 21.03 6.26
N ILE A 76 21.15 20.73 5.04
CA ILE A 76 22.08 21.56 4.28
C ILE A 76 21.32 22.23 3.13
N GLU A 77 21.35 23.56 3.07
CA GLU A 77 20.42 24.37 2.25
C GLU A 77 20.41 24.00 0.77
N ASN A 78 21.57 23.68 0.20
CA ASN A 78 21.74 23.35 -1.22
C ASN A 78 21.77 21.84 -1.51
N ILE A 79 21.42 20.99 -0.54
CA ILE A 79 21.34 19.54 -0.70
C ILE A 79 19.91 19.07 -0.43
N TYR A 80 19.37 18.31 -1.38
CA TYR A 80 18.01 17.77 -1.37
C TYR A 80 18.04 16.24 -1.40
N CYS A 81 16.99 15.61 -0.88
CA CYS A 81 16.82 14.15 -0.93
C CYS A 81 15.38 13.81 -1.30
N ILE A 82 15.20 12.93 -2.28
CA ILE A 82 13.90 12.47 -2.78
C ILE A 82 13.87 10.94 -2.89
N GLY A 83 12.69 10.38 -3.11
CA GLY A 83 12.48 8.94 -3.28
C GLY A 83 12.79 8.14 -2.02
N ASP A 84 13.13 6.87 -2.20
CA ASP A 84 13.25 5.91 -1.09
C ASP A 84 14.20 6.38 0.01
N ASN A 85 15.24 7.16 -0.27
CA ASN A 85 16.19 7.59 0.75
C ASN A 85 15.63 8.65 1.72
N ALA A 86 14.54 9.33 1.38
CA ALA A 86 13.93 10.35 2.23
C ALA A 86 13.15 9.71 3.39
N GLU A 87 13.37 10.18 4.62
CA GLU A 87 12.70 9.65 5.80
C GLU A 87 11.20 9.93 5.78
N GLY A 88 10.40 8.91 6.10
CA GLY A 88 8.95 9.05 6.25
C GLY A 88 8.17 9.27 4.95
N ARG A 89 8.81 9.11 3.78
CA ARG A 89 8.15 9.20 2.47
C ARG A 89 7.81 7.79 1.93
N PRO A 90 6.72 7.62 1.17
CA PRO A 90 6.41 6.35 0.52
C PRO A 90 7.50 5.94 -0.49
N GLU A 91 7.97 4.70 -0.38
CA GLU A 91 9.01 4.11 -1.24
C GLU A 91 8.41 3.61 -2.57
N LEU A 92 7.88 4.55 -3.36
CA LEU A 92 7.16 4.25 -4.60
C LEU A 92 7.71 5.07 -5.77
N THR A 93 7.82 4.42 -6.94
CA THR A 93 8.37 5.04 -8.15
C THR A 93 7.63 6.33 -8.57
N PRO A 94 6.28 6.37 -8.65
CA PRO A 94 5.56 7.59 -9.01
C PRO A 94 5.78 8.75 -8.04
N VAL A 95 5.97 8.43 -6.74
CA VAL A 95 6.27 9.41 -5.70
C VAL A 95 7.64 10.05 -5.93
N ALA A 96 8.67 9.23 -6.19
CA ALA A 96 10.01 9.72 -6.48
C ALA A 96 10.06 10.61 -7.74
N ILE A 97 9.34 10.21 -8.80
CA ILE A 97 9.22 10.99 -10.05
C ILE A 97 8.55 12.33 -9.78
N GLN A 98 7.43 12.34 -9.08
CA GLN A 98 6.69 13.57 -8.77
C GLN A 98 7.50 14.52 -7.88
N ALA A 99 8.15 13.99 -6.84
CA ALA A 99 9.02 14.77 -5.97
C ALA A 99 10.18 15.42 -6.75
N GLY A 100 10.87 14.65 -7.60
CA GLY A 100 11.96 15.16 -8.44
C GLY A 100 11.52 16.22 -9.44
N ARG A 101 10.37 16.01 -10.11
CA ARG A 101 9.79 16.98 -11.04
C ARG A 101 9.45 18.29 -10.33
N LEU A 102 8.67 18.21 -9.24
CA LEU A 102 8.24 19.40 -8.51
C LEU A 102 9.42 20.13 -7.86
N LEU A 103 10.41 19.40 -7.36
CA LEU A 103 11.66 20.00 -6.86
C LEU A 103 12.36 20.82 -7.95
N SER A 104 12.49 20.28 -9.16
CA SER A 104 13.08 21.01 -10.29
C SER A 104 12.27 22.25 -10.66
N GLU A 105 10.94 22.16 -10.65
CA GLU A 105 10.05 23.30 -10.90
C GLU A 105 10.19 24.40 -9.83
N ARG A 106 10.39 24.03 -8.55
CA ARG A 106 10.64 24.99 -7.47
C ARG A 106 12.00 25.67 -7.60
N LEU A 107 13.05 24.90 -7.88
CA LEU A 107 14.43 25.41 -7.96
C LEU A 107 14.65 26.34 -9.14
N TYR A 108 14.06 26.02 -10.30
CA TYR A 108 14.40 26.67 -11.57
C TYR A 108 13.21 27.25 -12.32
N GLY A 109 11.98 26.87 -11.96
CA GLY A 109 10.75 27.29 -12.64
C GLY A 109 9.93 28.33 -11.88
N GLY A 110 10.33 28.71 -10.66
CA GLY A 110 9.57 29.66 -9.82
C GLY A 110 8.25 29.11 -9.28
N SER A 111 8.05 27.78 -9.31
CA SER A 111 6.91 27.11 -8.68
C SER A 111 7.04 27.13 -7.17
N ASP A 112 5.90 27.12 -6.46
CA ASP A 112 5.79 26.91 -5.01
C ASP A 112 5.15 25.55 -4.66
N VAL A 113 4.83 24.75 -5.67
CA VAL A 113 4.11 23.47 -5.50
C VAL A 113 5.03 22.41 -4.89
N LYS A 114 4.56 21.81 -3.79
CA LYS A 114 5.23 20.70 -3.09
C LYS A 114 4.62 19.36 -3.45
N CYS A 115 5.40 18.29 -3.27
CA CYS A 115 4.87 16.94 -3.44
C CYS A 115 3.91 16.64 -2.29
N ASP A 116 2.70 16.21 -2.63
CA ASP A 116 1.71 15.75 -1.66
C ASP A 116 1.90 14.25 -1.43
N TYR A 117 2.38 13.91 -0.23
CA TYR A 117 2.64 12.54 0.19
C TYR A 117 1.45 11.90 0.92
N GLU A 118 0.35 12.63 1.12
CA GLU A 118 -0.86 12.10 1.75
C GLU A 118 -1.75 11.38 0.75
N GLY A 119 -2.30 10.24 1.16
CA GLY A 119 -3.24 9.46 0.36
C GLY A 119 -2.66 8.99 -0.97
N VAL A 120 -1.38 8.61 -1.01
CA VAL A 120 -0.78 8.01 -2.20
C VAL A 120 -1.35 6.60 -2.40
N PRO A 121 -1.98 6.29 -3.55
CA PRO A 121 -2.51 4.95 -3.80
C PRO A 121 -1.38 3.94 -3.99
N THR A 122 -1.62 2.70 -3.58
CA THR A 122 -0.66 1.59 -3.70
C THR A 122 -1.37 0.31 -4.11
N THR A 123 -0.71 -0.48 -4.95
CA THR A 123 -1.16 -1.83 -5.33
C THR A 123 -0.06 -2.86 -5.08
N VAL A 124 -0.45 -3.98 -4.47
CA VAL A 124 0.33 -5.19 -4.32
C VAL A 124 -0.16 -6.21 -5.34
N PHE A 125 0.72 -6.59 -6.26
CA PHE A 125 0.41 -7.50 -7.38
C PHE A 125 0.59 -8.98 -6.98
N THR A 126 -0.15 -9.40 -5.96
CA THR A 126 -0.32 -10.81 -5.61
C THR A 126 -1.20 -11.54 -6.62
N PRO A 127 -1.27 -12.90 -6.62
CA PRO A 127 -2.15 -13.64 -7.53
C PRO A 127 -3.61 -13.17 -7.51
N LEU A 128 -4.08 -12.72 -6.35
CA LEU A 128 -5.24 -11.85 -6.23
C LEU A 128 -4.73 -10.47 -5.83
N GLU A 129 -4.81 -9.51 -6.73
CA GLU A 129 -4.25 -8.19 -6.52
C GLU A 129 -4.97 -7.46 -5.38
N TYR A 130 -4.22 -6.65 -4.65
CA TYR A 130 -4.75 -5.81 -3.58
C TYR A 130 -4.33 -4.37 -3.82
N SER A 131 -5.27 -3.44 -3.75
CA SER A 131 -5.00 -2.01 -3.83
C SER A 131 -5.66 -1.25 -2.69
N CYS A 132 -5.06 -0.13 -2.31
CA CYS A 132 -5.63 0.77 -1.33
C CYS A 132 -5.22 2.21 -1.56
N CYS A 133 -5.99 3.12 -0.97
CA CYS A 133 -5.67 4.53 -0.86
C CYS A 133 -6.18 5.06 0.48
N GLY A 134 -5.39 5.90 1.16
CA GLY A 134 -5.70 6.42 2.48
C GLY A 134 -5.32 5.47 3.63
N LEU A 135 -6.06 5.55 4.73
CA LEU A 135 -5.77 4.84 5.97
C LEU A 135 -6.24 3.39 5.92
N SER A 136 -5.49 2.50 6.56
CA SER A 136 -6.06 1.21 6.98
C SER A 136 -7.09 1.41 8.08
N GLU A 137 -7.88 0.37 8.35
CA GLU A 137 -8.98 0.43 9.31
C GLU A 137 -8.46 0.66 10.73
N GLU A 138 -7.45 -0.10 11.15
CA GLU A 138 -6.78 0.05 12.44
C GLU A 138 -6.07 1.40 12.59
N ALA A 139 -5.49 1.95 11.50
CA ALA A 139 -4.91 3.28 11.52
C ALA A 139 -5.98 4.39 11.62
N ALA A 140 -7.12 4.20 10.96
CA ALA A 140 -8.26 5.09 11.09
C ALA A 140 -8.82 5.05 12.52
N VAL A 141 -8.98 3.86 13.11
CA VAL A 141 -9.42 3.71 14.51
C VAL A 141 -8.46 4.40 15.46
N ALA A 142 -7.15 4.22 15.30
CA ALA A 142 -6.14 4.88 16.12
C ALA A 142 -6.19 6.42 16.00
N LYS A 143 -6.56 6.93 14.83
CA LYS A 143 -6.59 8.37 14.54
C LYS A 143 -7.90 9.05 14.96
N TYR A 144 -9.04 8.42 14.71
CA TYR A 144 -10.36 9.02 14.86
C TYR A 144 -11.20 8.42 16.00
N GLY A 145 -10.85 7.23 16.50
CA GLY A 145 -11.66 6.46 17.43
C GLY A 145 -12.71 5.60 16.72
N GLU A 146 -12.95 4.38 17.22
CA GLU A 146 -13.84 3.39 16.61
C GLU A 146 -15.29 3.87 16.46
N ASP A 147 -15.80 4.62 17.44
CA ASP A 147 -17.17 5.15 17.43
C ASP A 147 -17.40 6.25 16.37
N ASN A 148 -16.32 6.82 15.84
CA ASN A 148 -16.36 7.91 14.85
C ASN A 148 -16.18 7.42 13.41
N LEU A 149 -16.18 6.10 13.20
CA LEU A 149 -15.98 5.49 11.90
C LEU A 149 -17.15 4.60 11.52
N GLU A 150 -17.42 4.53 10.22
CA GLU A 150 -18.27 3.50 9.63
C GLU A 150 -17.49 2.79 8.52
N ILE A 151 -17.58 1.46 8.48
CA ILE A 151 -16.84 0.63 7.52
C ILE A 151 -17.85 -0.11 6.67
N TYR A 152 -18.00 0.34 5.43
CA TYR A 152 -18.83 -0.30 4.43
C TYR A 152 -18.03 -1.34 3.68
N HIS A 153 -18.59 -2.52 3.46
CA HIS A 153 -17.87 -3.60 2.79
C HIS A 153 -18.79 -4.58 2.07
N SER A 154 -18.23 -5.28 1.09
CA SER A 154 -18.92 -6.36 0.38
C SER A 154 -17.90 -7.33 -0.21
N ASN A 155 -18.27 -8.60 -0.33
CA ASN A 155 -17.60 -9.48 -1.29
C ASN A 155 -18.04 -9.11 -2.71
N MET A 156 -17.27 -9.50 -3.72
CA MET A 156 -17.72 -9.39 -5.11
C MET A 156 -17.28 -10.59 -5.93
N TRP A 157 -18.08 -10.90 -6.95
CA TRP A 157 -17.76 -11.95 -7.93
C TRP A 157 -17.56 -11.30 -9.29
N PRO A 158 -16.32 -11.20 -9.80
CA PRO A 158 -16.08 -10.70 -11.15
C PRO A 158 -16.88 -11.52 -12.18
N LEU A 159 -17.53 -10.88 -13.14
CA LEU A 159 -18.34 -11.57 -14.13
C LEU A 159 -17.50 -12.59 -14.92
N GLU A 160 -16.25 -12.24 -15.21
CA GLU A 160 -15.29 -13.08 -15.93
C GLU A 160 -14.97 -14.40 -15.21
N TRP A 161 -15.22 -14.46 -13.91
CA TRP A 161 -14.93 -15.62 -13.05
C TRP A 161 -16.09 -16.60 -12.95
N THR A 162 -17.28 -16.20 -13.40
CA THR A 162 -18.49 -17.04 -13.35
C THR A 162 -18.41 -18.23 -14.30
N VAL A 163 -18.03 -18.00 -15.57
CA VAL A 163 -17.97 -19.04 -16.61
C VAL A 163 -16.91 -20.10 -16.31
N PRO A 164 -15.68 -19.76 -15.89
CA PRO A 164 -14.67 -20.77 -15.54
C PRO A 164 -14.92 -21.43 -14.16
N GLY A 165 -15.95 -20.99 -13.41
CA GLY A 165 -16.36 -21.61 -12.15
C GLY A 165 -15.47 -21.30 -10.96
N HIS A 166 -14.90 -20.08 -10.89
CA HIS A 166 -14.16 -19.64 -9.71
C HIS A 166 -15.10 -19.30 -8.55
N ASP A 167 -14.57 -19.37 -7.32
CA ASP A 167 -15.29 -19.05 -6.09
C ASP A 167 -15.84 -17.60 -6.09
N SER A 168 -17.11 -17.45 -5.71
CA SER A 168 -17.85 -16.18 -5.82
C SER A 168 -17.57 -15.17 -4.72
N ASN A 169 -16.81 -15.53 -3.69
CA ASN A 169 -16.63 -14.74 -2.47
C ASN A 169 -15.16 -14.57 -2.07
N THR A 170 -14.24 -14.65 -3.04
CA THR A 170 -12.80 -14.46 -2.82
C THR A 170 -12.38 -12.99 -2.94
N CYS A 171 -13.04 -12.22 -3.81
CA CYS A 171 -12.77 -10.79 -3.93
C CYS A 171 -13.55 -9.99 -2.89
N TYR A 172 -12.98 -8.88 -2.45
CA TYR A 172 -13.48 -8.09 -1.33
C TYR A 172 -13.18 -6.60 -1.55
N LEU A 173 -14.10 -5.74 -1.13
CA LEU A 173 -13.87 -4.31 -1.09
C LEU A 173 -14.37 -3.72 0.23
N LYS A 174 -13.72 -2.64 0.67
CA LYS A 174 -14.20 -1.83 1.79
C LYS A 174 -13.90 -0.36 1.63
N VAL A 175 -14.75 0.45 2.25
CA VAL A 175 -14.63 1.90 2.37
C VAL A 175 -14.74 2.26 3.86
N ILE A 176 -13.81 3.05 4.35
CA ILE A 176 -13.74 3.54 5.72
C ILE A 176 -14.13 5.02 5.69
N THR A 177 -15.20 5.39 6.39
CA THR A 177 -15.72 6.75 6.44
C THR A 177 -15.54 7.36 7.82
N ASN A 178 -15.30 8.67 7.87
CA ASN A 178 -15.25 9.43 9.11
C ASN A 178 -16.61 10.10 9.38
N LEU A 179 -17.33 9.63 10.40
CA LEU A 179 -18.65 10.13 10.80
C LEU A 179 -18.61 11.60 11.26
N LEU A 180 -17.46 12.07 11.74
CA LEU A 180 -17.28 13.45 12.20
C LEU A 180 -17.12 14.46 11.06
N ASP A 181 -16.94 14.00 9.81
CA ASP A 181 -16.67 14.84 8.65
C ASP A 181 -17.54 14.40 7.46
N ASN A 182 -18.87 14.44 7.63
CA ASN A 182 -19.86 14.11 6.60
C ASN A 182 -19.58 12.78 5.88
N GLU A 183 -19.18 11.76 6.64
CA GLU A 183 -18.78 10.45 6.09
C GLU A 183 -17.70 10.54 5.00
N LYS A 184 -16.75 11.47 5.16
CA LYS A 184 -15.59 11.56 4.28
C LYS A 184 -14.87 10.22 4.23
N VAL A 185 -14.55 9.78 3.01
CA VAL A 185 -13.80 8.55 2.79
C VAL A 185 -12.36 8.79 3.18
N VAL A 186 -11.91 8.14 4.25
CA VAL A 186 -10.54 8.25 4.78
C VAL A 186 -9.68 7.05 4.43
N GLY A 187 -10.29 5.95 3.98
CA GLY A 187 -9.61 4.77 3.48
C GLY A 187 -10.49 3.98 2.50
N ILE A 188 -9.90 3.45 1.45
CA ILE A 188 -10.56 2.60 0.47
C ILE A 188 -9.64 1.44 0.10
N HIS A 189 -10.21 0.24 0.00
CA HIS A 189 -9.47 -1.00 -0.19
C HIS A 189 -10.21 -1.90 -1.17
N TYR A 190 -9.47 -2.53 -2.05
CA TYR A 190 -9.98 -3.44 -3.07
C TYR A 190 -9.04 -4.63 -3.21
N LEU A 191 -9.58 -5.83 -3.06
CA LEU A 191 -8.93 -7.12 -3.30
C LEU A 191 -9.69 -7.80 -4.44
N GLY A 192 -9.08 -7.86 -5.62
CA GLY A 192 -9.75 -8.29 -6.84
C GLY A 192 -8.89 -8.11 -8.08
N PRO A 193 -9.37 -8.52 -9.27
CA PRO A 193 -8.64 -8.33 -10.52
C PRO A 193 -8.48 -6.84 -10.89
N ASN A 194 -7.36 -6.48 -11.54
CA ASN A 194 -7.08 -5.12 -12.02
C ASN A 194 -7.14 -4.07 -10.89
N ALA A 195 -6.65 -4.41 -9.70
CA ALA A 195 -6.80 -3.60 -8.50
C ALA A 195 -6.17 -2.21 -8.66
N GLY A 196 -5.02 -2.12 -9.32
CA GLY A 196 -4.39 -0.83 -9.64
C GLY A 196 -5.26 0.08 -10.51
N GLU A 197 -5.89 -0.47 -11.55
CA GLU A 197 -6.76 0.29 -12.46
C GLU A 197 -8.01 0.81 -11.75
N VAL A 198 -8.62 -0.04 -10.91
CA VAL A 198 -9.77 0.33 -10.10
C VAL A 198 -9.41 1.48 -9.13
N MET A 199 -8.30 1.33 -8.39
CA MET A 199 -7.94 2.27 -7.33
C MET A 199 -7.53 3.65 -7.83
N GLN A 200 -6.92 3.73 -9.01
CA GLN A 200 -6.32 4.97 -9.51
C GLN A 200 -7.35 6.11 -9.65
N GLY A 201 -8.57 5.82 -10.10
CA GLY A 201 -9.65 6.81 -10.19
C GLY A 201 -10.18 7.24 -8.82
N PHE A 202 -10.35 6.30 -7.89
CA PHE A 202 -10.80 6.62 -6.53
C PHE A 202 -9.78 7.45 -5.74
N ALA A 203 -8.48 7.26 -5.98
CA ALA A 203 -7.43 8.08 -5.37
C ALA A 203 -7.58 9.57 -5.74
N VAL A 204 -7.94 9.86 -6.99
CA VAL A 204 -8.25 11.24 -7.43
C VAL A 204 -9.50 11.75 -6.72
N ALA A 205 -10.56 10.94 -6.65
CA ALA A 205 -11.79 11.31 -5.94
C ALA A 205 -11.53 11.61 -4.44
N MET A 206 -10.67 10.83 -3.78
CA MET A 206 -10.25 11.08 -2.40
C MET A 206 -9.52 12.41 -2.25
N LYS A 207 -8.62 12.78 -3.18
CA LYS A 207 -8.01 14.12 -3.19
C LYS A 207 -9.04 15.24 -3.35
N CYS A 208 -10.14 14.99 -4.05
CA CYS A 208 -11.28 15.91 -4.16
C CYS A 208 -12.23 15.91 -2.94
N GLY A 209 -11.93 15.14 -1.89
CA GLY A 209 -12.77 15.08 -0.69
C GLY A 209 -14.02 14.21 -0.83
N MET A 210 -13.92 13.09 -1.55
CA MET A 210 -14.99 12.11 -1.68
C MET A 210 -15.61 11.71 -0.33
N THR A 211 -16.95 11.67 -0.28
CA THR A 211 -17.75 11.24 0.86
C THR A 211 -18.54 9.98 0.50
N LYS A 212 -19.15 9.32 1.48
CA LYS A 212 -20.06 8.20 1.22
C LYS A 212 -21.22 8.58 0.29
N GLU A 213 -21.73 9.81 0.41
CA GLU A 213 -22.81 10.30 -0.44
C GLU A 213 -22.39 10.42 -1.91
N HIS A 214 -21.16 10.84 -2.19
CA HIS A 214 -20.62 10.83 -3.55
C HIS A 214 -20.58 9.42 -4.14
N LEU A 215 -20.23 8.41 -3.34
CA LEU A 215 -20.28 7.00 -3.78
C LEU A 215 -21.72 6.53 -4.05
N ASN A 216 -22.67 6.88 -3.19
CA ASN A 216 -24.09 6.50 -3.32
C ASN A 216 -24.76 7.10 -4.56
N THR A 217 -24.44 8.35 -4.86
CA THR A 217 -25.08 9.12 -5.95
C THR A 217 -24.42 8.89 -7.31
N THR A 218 -23.23 8.28 -7.32
CA THR A 218 -22.54 7.91 -8.56
C THR A 218 -23.16 6.64 -9.15
N ILE A 219 -23.51 6.69 -10.44
CA ILE A 219 -24.01 5.51 -11.17
C ILE A 219 -22.83 4.65 -11.62
N GLY A 220 -22.88 3.36 -11.27
CA GLY A 220 -21.88 2.37 -11.66
C GLY A 220 -21.90 2.02 -13.16
N ILE A 221 -20.75 1.57 -13.67
CA ILE A 221 -20.62 1.01 -15.02
C ILE A 221 -20.85 -0.50 -14.93
N HIS A 222 -21.79 -1.04 -15.70
CA HIS A 222 -22.17 -2.45 -15.62
C HIS A 222 -21.90 -3.22 -16.92
N PRO A 223 -21.34 -4.45 -16.88
CA PRO A 223 -20.80 -5.13 -15.70
C PRO A 223 -19.33 -4.77 -15.46
N THR A 224 -18.97 -4.25 -14.28
CA THR A 224 -17.56 -4.02 -13.89
C THR A 224 -17.32 -4.27 -12.41
N ALA A 225 -16.13 -4.75 -12.04
CA ALA A 225 -15.82 -4.97 -10.62
C ALA A 225 -15.80 -3.67 -9.78
N ALA A 226 -15.49 -2.53 -10.41
CA ALA A 226 -15.44 -1.23 -9.73
C ALA A 226 -16.84 -0.71 -9.34
N GLU A 227 -17.89 -1.14 -10.03
CA GLU A 227 -19.27 -0.70 -9.74
C GLU A 227 -19.72 -1.09 -8.33
N THR A 228 -19.16 -2.15 -7.74
CA THR A 228 -19.55 -2.58 -6.39
C THR A 228 -19.29 -1.49 -5.35
N PHE A 229 -18.34 -0.58 -5.56
CA PHE A 229 -18.12 0.57 -4.67
C PHE A 229 -19.32 1.52 -4.61
N THR A 230 -20.11 1.65 -5.69
CA THR A 230 -21.29 2.51 -5.74
C THR A 230 -22.52 1.85 -5.11
N LEU A 231 -22.44 0.56 -4.74
CA LEU A 231 -23.54 -0.25 -4.22
C LEU A 231 -23.34 -0.66 -2.75
N LEU A 232 -22.27 -0.19 -2.10
CA LEU A 232 -21.92 -0.55 -0.73
C LEU A 232 -22.95 -0.03 0.29
N ASN A 233 -23.67 -0.93 0.95
CA ASN A 233 -24.66 -0.59 1.98
C ASN A 233 -24.45 -1.33 3.31
N THR A 234 -23.92 -2.55 3.28
CA THR A 234 -23.64 -3.33 4.50
C THR A 234 -22.43 -2.74 5.23
N THR A 235 -22.56 -2.55 6.54
CA THR A 235 -21.47 -2.10 7.39
C THR A 235 -20.99 -3.22 8.30
N LYS A 236 -19.71 -3.17 8.69
CA LYS A 236 -19.17 -4.10 9.69
C LYS A 236 -19.91 -4.01 11.02
N ARG A 237 -20.29 -2.79 11.44
CA ARG A 237 -20.98 -2.54 12.71
C ARG A 237 -22.35 -3.20 12.77
N SER A 238 -23.05 -3.30 11.64
CA SER A 238 -24.37 -3.94 11.58
C SER A 238 -24.28 -5.48 11.66
N GLY A 239 -23.12 -6.06 11.35
CA GLY A 239 -22.94 -7.52 11.30
C GLY A 239 -23.73 -8.21 10.18
N GLY A 240 -24.18 -7.46 9.17
CA GLY A 240 -24.93 -8.00 8.05
C GLY A 240 -24.11 -8.94 7.16
N ASP A 241 -24.80 -9.84 6.45
CA ASP A 241 -24.15 -10.70 5.46
C ASP A 241 -23.66 -9.86 4.26
N ILE A 242 -22.47 -10.21 3.79
CA ILE A 242 -21.79 -9.57 2.66
C ILE A 242 -21.53 -10.53 1.51
N ALA A 243 -21.93 -11.80 1.64
CA ALA A 243 -21.75 -12.78 0.59
C ALA A 243 -22.58 -12.39 -0.64
N GLN A 244 -21.97 -12.49 -1.81
CA GLN A 244 -22.65 -12.30 -3.09
C GLN A 244 -23.00 -13.66 -3.69
N THR A 245 -24.27 -13.84 -4.05
CA THR A 245 -24.80 -15.07 -4.67
C THR A 245 -25.39 -14.76 -6.04
N GLY A 246 -24.56 -14.29 -6.98
CA GLY A 246 -25.02 -13.89 -8.32
C GLY A 246 -26.06 -12.76 -8.29
N CYS A 247 -26.52 -12.35 -9.46
CA CYS A 247 -27.76 -11.56 -9.59
C CYS A 247 -28.97 -12.49 -9.74
#